data_AF-A0A9D9UGC7-F1
#
_entry.id   AF-A0A9D9UGC7-F1
#
_cell.length_a   1.000
_cell.length_b   1.000
_cell.length_c   1.000
_cell.angle_alpha   90.00
_cell.angle_beta   90.00
_cell.angle_gamma   90.00
#
_symmetry.space_group_name_H-M   'P 1'
#
loop_
_entity.id
_entity.type
_entity.pdbx_description
1 polymer ?
#
loop_
_entity_poly.entity_id
_entity_poly.type
_entity_poly.pdbx_seq_one_letter_code
_entity_poly.pdbx_strand_id
1 'polypeptide(L)'
;MSSSNENKSRFISEVEKSVNLGKSFKITFSKQRHQNKEVVNVYLKPVTIRHELHYSLTYRYRTRDEVKNYAPGQIMDVLDHLLGNMFFNAVLFFDDIELTLLQNKKEKSTLITKKLTKEVSIEATHDQEKERWIAQDKIWLQELGLAGKDGKIFDKSQDKYRQINKYIEIVDHLIRDFPTDKMITIADMGSGKGYLTFALYDHLVNNKKMRVRMTGYELREDIVSLCYTVAMKCGFVGLNFQKKSIDEANVADTDMVIALHACDIATDMAIAKGIQAQARYIVVSPCCHKQVRNAMKHNNALSPILKNGILEERQAEIITDGIRALLMEANGYKSQVFEFISSEHTGKNLMITGVKSAPDETALQKVEEIKKWFGIEYHYLEKLLVK
;
A
#
# COMPACT_ATOMS: atom_id res chain seq x y z
N MET A 1 11.79 -27.74 -45.73
CA MET A 1 12.02 -26.70 -44.69
C MET A 1 12.47 -27.42 -43.43
N SER A 2 13.52 -26.95 -42.74
CA SER A 2 13.97 -27.59 -41.50
C SER A 2 12.87 -27.49 -40.43
N SER A 3 12.71 -28.51 -39.59
CA SER A 3 11.76 -28.51 -38.46
C SER A 3 11.92 -27.31 -37.53
N SER A 4 13.07 -26.62 -37.62
CA SER A 4 13.39 -25.43 -36.86
C SER A 4 12.63 -24.18 -37.30
N ASN A 5 12.52 -23.96 -38.62
CA ASN A 5 11.74 -22.84 -39.17
C ASN A 5 10.25 -23.04 -38.92
N GLU A 6 9.80 -24.30 -38.96
CA GLU A 6 8.40 -24.66 -38.72
C GLU A 6 7.94 -24.29 -37.29
N ASN A 7 8.75 -24.58 -36.27
CA ASN A 7 8.41 -24.23 -34.88
C ASN A 7 8.37 -22.71 -34.63
N LYS A 8 9.29 -21.94 -35.24
CA LYS A 8 9.27 -20.48 -35.16
C LYS A 8 8.02 -19.93 -35.84
N SER A 9 7.69 -20.41 -37.04
CA SER A 9 6.47 -20.02 -37.76
C SER A 9 5.20 -20.36 -36.99
N ARG A 10 5.14 -21.53 -36.34
CA ARG A 10 4.00 -21.91 -35.49
C ARG A 10 3.86 -20.97 -34.29
N PHE A 11 4.95 -20.64 -33.60
CA PHE A 11 4.91 -19.67 -32.49
C PHE A 11 4.40 -18.30 -32.96
N ILE A 12 4.92 -17.78 -34.06
CA ILE A 12 4.52 -16.49 -34.63
C ILE A 12 3.04 -16.51 -35.06
N SER A 13 2.58 -17.60 -35.68
CA SER A 13 1.19 -17.77 -36.10
C SER A 13 0.21 -17.75 -34.92
N GLU A 14 0.56 -18.32 -33.76
CA GLU A 14 -0.30 -18.23 -32.57
C GLU A 14 -0.38 -16.80 -32.00
N VAL A 15 0.71 -16.03 -32.09
CA VAL A 15 0.68 -14.61 -31.73
C VAL A 15 -0.21 -13.83 -32.71
N GLU A 16 -0.07 -14.06 -34.01
CA GLU A 16 -0.89 -13.42 -35.05
C GLU A 16 -2.38 -13.69 -34.86
N LYS A 17 -2.75 -14.95 -34.61
CA LYS A 17 -4.14 -15.30 -34.27
C LYS A 17 -4.63 -14.56 -33.03
N SER A 18 -3.80 -14.46 -32.00
CA SER A 18 -4.15 -13.76 -30.76
C SER A 18 -4.36 -12.27 -31.00
N VAL A 19 -3.53 -11.63 -31.84
CA VAL A 19 -3.69 -10.23 -32.26
C VAL A 19 -4.98 -10.04 -33.06
N ASN A 20 -5.22 -10.87 -34.08
CA ASN A 20 -6.39 -10.75 -34.96
C ASN A 20 -7.72 -11.02 -34.25
N LEU A 21 -7.72 -11.92 -33.27
CA LEU A 21 -8.90 -12.24 -32.44
C LEU A 21 -9.07 -11.28 -31.26
N GLY A 22 -8.17 -10.30 -31.07
CA GLY A 22 -8.20 -9.39 -29.93
C GLY A 22 -8.01 -10.09 -28.57
N LYS A 23 -7.41 -11.28 -28.56
CA LYS A 23 -7.14 -12.02 -27.34
C LYS A 23 -5.97 -11.41 -26.59
N SER A 24 -6.07 -11.34 -25.26
CA SER A 24 -4.96 -10.92 -24.43
C SER A 24 -3.89 -12.01 -24.35
N PHE A 25 -2.64 -11.64 -24.65
CA PHE A 25 -1.48 -12.54 -24.55
C PHE A 25 -0.26 -11.78 -24.00
N LYS A 26 0.72 -12.48 -23.43
CA LYS A 26 1.99 -11.86 -23.04
C LYS A 26 3.16 -12.72 -23.48
N ILE A 27 4.28 -12.09 -23.80
CA ILE A 27 5.48 -12.79 -24.24
C ILE A 27 6.68 -12.34 -23.42
N THR A 28 7.47 -13.31 -22.98
CA THR A 28 8.79 -13.05 -22.41
C THR A 28 9.87 -13.54 -23.36
N PHE A 29 10.73 -12.63 -23.82
CA PHE A 29 11.92 -12.94 -24.61
C PHE A 29 13.13 -13.02 -23.69
N SER A 30 13.94 -14.05 -23.87
CA SER A 30 15.10 -14.33 -23.01
C SER A 30 16.21 -15.05 -23.78
N LYS A 31 17.37 -15.21 -23.13
CA LYS A 31 18.58 -15.83 -23.69
C LYS A 31 19.08 -15.09 -24.94
N GLN A 32 19.92 -14.09 -24.69
CA GLN A 32 20.43 -13.16 -25.70
C GLN A 32 21.18 -13.88 -26.82
N ARG A 33 20.98 -13.40 -28.06
CA ARG A 33 21.84 -13.70 -29.21
C ARG A 33 23.09 -12.83 -29.13
N HIS A 34 24.16 -13.27 -29.79
CA HIS A 34 25.45 -12.56 -29.80
C HIS A 34 25.36 -11.12 -30.31
N GLN A 35 24.38 -10.82 -31.17
CA GLN A 35 24.12 -9.49 -31.71
C GLN A 35 23.42 -8.55 -30.70
N ASN A 36 22.86 -9.08 -29.61
CA ASN A 36 22.24 -8.31 -28.54
C ASN A 36 23.16 -8.29 -27.30
N LYS A 37 23.82 -7.15 -27.07
CA LYS A 37 24.83 -7.00 -26.00
C LYS A 37 24.28 -6.37 -24.72
N GLU A 38 23.14 -5.68 -24.79
CA GLU A 38 22.70 -4.79 -23.69
C GLU A 38 21.34 -5.18 -23.10
N VAL A 39 20.40 -5.65 -23.92
CA VAL A 39 19.02 -5.93 -23.47
C VAL A 39 18.92 -7.34 -22.92
N VAL A 40 18.72 -7.49 -21.61
CA VAL A 40 18.68 -8.76 -20.90
C VAL A 40 17.41 -9.55 -21.21
N ASN A 41 16.27 -8.87 -21.20
CA ASN A 41 14.94 -9.44 -21.49
C ASN A 41 14.06 -8.41 -22.19
N VAL A 42 13.06 -8.91 -22.92
CA VAL A 42 11.95 -8.08 -23.40
C VAL A 42 10.64 -8.71 -22.94
N TYR A 43 9.74 -7.88 -22.44
CA TYR A 43 8.40 -8.30 -22.03
C TYR A 43 7.37 -7.60 -22.91
N LEU A 44 6.51 -8.37 -23.57
CA LEU A 44 5.43 -7.88 -24.42
C LEU A 44 4.09 -8.14 -23.75
N LYS A 45 3.23 -7.13 -23.68
CA LYS A 45 1.83 -7.26 -23.24
C LYS A 45 0.91 -6.29 -24.02
N PRO A 46 -0.38 -6.60 -24.20
CA PRO A 46 -1.36 -5.64 -24.72
C PRO A 46 -1.53 -4.50 -23.71
N VAL A 47 -1.78 -3.30 -24.23
CA VAL A 47 -2.10 -2.11 -23.45
C VAL A 47 -3.12 -1.25 -24.20
N THR A 48 -4.07 -0.67 -23.48
CA THR A 48 -5.00 0.31 -24.04
C THR A 48 -4.45 1.72 -23.81
N ILE A 49 -4.22 2.47 -24.88
CA ILE A 49 -3.72 3.85 -24.83
C ILE A 49 -4.73 4.71 -25.58
N ARG A 50 -5.30 5.71 -24.90
CA ARG A 50 -6.33 6.62 -25.48
C ARG A 50 -7.50 5.87 -26.15
N HIS A 51 -7.95 4.76 -25.55
CA HIS A 51 -9.03 3.88 -26.05
C HIS A 51 -8.68 3.05 -27.28
N GLU A 52 -7.40 2.98 -27.66
CA GLU A 52 -6.91 2.15 -28.76
C GLU A 52 -5.96 1.04 -28.26
N LEU A 53 -6.12 -0.16 -28.79
CA LEU A 53 -5.24 -1.30 -28.49
C LEU A 53 -3.85 -1.06 -29.06
N HIS A 54 -2.86 -1.15 -28.19
CA HIS A 54 -1.45 -1.16 -28.50
C HIS A 54 -0.79 -2.37 -27.82
N TYR A 55 0.47 -2.64 -28.15
CA TYR A 55 1.29 -3.60 -27.40
C TYR A 55 2.52 -2.90 -26.86
N SER A 56 2.69 -3.01 -25.55
CA SER A 56 3.82 -2.44 -24.82
C SER A 56 4.93 -3.45 -24.73
N LEU A 57 6.13 -3.04 -25.15
CA LEU A 57 7.37 -3.79 -24.99
C LEU A 57 8.25 -3.09 -23.97
N THR A 58 8.53 -3.77 -22.87
CA THR A 58 9.51 -3.35 -21.86
C THR A 58 10.85 -4.01 -22.16
N TYR A 59 11.82 -3.22 -22.62
CA TYR A 59 13.20 -3.60 -22.83
C TYR A 59 13.98 -3.45 -21.53
N ARG A 60 14.37 -4.57 -20.92
CA ARG A 60 15.11 -4.58 -19.66
C ARG A 60 16.61 -4.59 -19.90
N TYR A 61 17.28 -3.55 -19.44
CA TYR A 61 18.74 -3.45 -19.38
C TYR A 61 19.23 -3.78 -17.97
N ARG A 62 20.54 -3.81 -17.76
CA ARG A 62 21.11 -4.09 -16.43
C ARG A 62 20.80 -3.02 -15.38
N THR A 63 20.59 -1.78 -15.82
CA THR A 63 20.47 -0.60 -14.93
C THR A 63 19.23 0.24 -15.18
N ARG A 64 18.42 -0.10 -16.20
CA ARG A 64 17.20 0.64 -16.56
C ARG A 64 16.23 -0.23 -17.36
N ASP A 65 14.97 0.17 -17.40
CA ASP A 65 13.95 -0.39 -18.30
C ASP A 65 13.47 0.70 -19.27
N GLU A 66 13.32 0.37 -20.55
CA GLU A 66 12.73 1.26 -21.58
C GLU A 66 11.41 0.69 -22.08
N VAL A 67 10.39 1.52 -22.22
CA VAL A 67 9.07 1.10 -22.72
C VAL A 67 8.79 1.69 -24.09
N LYS A 68 8.38 0.85 -25.04
CA LYS A 68 7.91 1.26 -26.37
C LYS A 68 6.55 0.64 -26.65
N ASN A 69 5.63 1.43 -27.20
CA ASN A 69 4.30 0.99 -27.54
C ASN A 69 4.17 0.90 -29.06
N TYR A 70 3.57 -0.18 -29.55
CA TYR A 70 3.42 -0.48 -30.97
C TYR A 70 1.95 -0.70 -31.31
N ALA A 71 1.53 -0.26 -32.49
CA ALA A 71 0.22 -0.58 -33.02
C ALA A 71 0.13 -2.07 -33.39
N PRO A 72 -1.07 -2.69 -33.41
CA PRO A 72 -1.26 -4.11 -33.75
C PRO A 72 -0.60 -4.51 -35.08
N GLY A 73 -0.65 -3.64 -36.09
CA GLY A 73 -0.04 -3.88 -37.40
C GLY A 73 1.50 -3.93 -37.42
N GLN A 74 2.17 -3.51 -36.34
CA GLN A 74 3.63 -3.49 -36.25
C GLN A 74 4.21 -4.69 -35.49
N ILE A 75 3.36 -5.50 -34.84
CA ILE A 75 3.80 -6.53 -33.90
C ILE A 75 4.58 -7.64 -34.59
N MET A 76 4.15 -8.04 -35.77
CA MET A 76 4.78 -9.14 -36.50
C MET A 76 6.24 -8.82 -36.85
N ASP A 77 6.51 -7.62 -37.36
CA ASP A 77 7.86 -7.15 -37.67
C ASP A 77 8.75 -7.10 -36.42
N VAL A 78 8.19 -6.65 -35.30
CA VAL A 78 8.89 -6.58 -34.01
C VAL A 78 9.22 -7.97 -33.49
N LEU A 79 8.29 -8.92 -33.56
CA LEU A 79 8.51 -10.33 -33.17
C LEU A 79 9.62 -10.97 -33.99
N ASP A 80 9.61 -10.74 -35.30
CA ASP A 80 10.64 -11.29 -36.20
C ASP A 80 12.02 -10.73 -35.88
N HIS A 81 12.11 -9.43 -35.61
CA HIS A 81 13.35 -8.81 -35.16
C HIS A 81 13.84 -9.41 -33.82
N LEU A 82 12.95 -9.54 -32.83
CA LEU A 82 13.30 -10.07 -31.50
C LEU A 82 13.77 -11.53 -31.57
N LEU A 83 13.07 -12.38 -32.33
CA LEU A 83 13.37 -13.82 -32.42
C LEU A 83 14.52 -14.13 -33.39
N GLY A 84 14.73 -13.31 -34.41
CA GLY A 84 15.80 -13.44 -35.39
C GLY A 84 17.14 -12.91 -34.86
N ASN A 85 17.12 -11.72 -34.26
CA ASN A 85 18.35 -10.95 -34.01
C ASN A 85 18.69 -10.82 -32.52
N MET A 86 17.70 -10.78 -31.62
CA MET A 86 17.95 -10.42 -30.23
C MET A 86 17.93 -11.58 -29.23
N PHE A 87 17.03 -12.55 -29.37
CA PHE A 87 16.79 -13.59 -28.38
C PHE A 87 16.63 -14.97 -29.00
N PHE A 88 17.09 -15.99 -28.28
CA PHE A 88 16.90 -17.39 -28.65
C PHE A 88 15.60 -17.98 -28.11
N ASN A 89 15.13 -17.51 -26.96
CA ASN A 89 13.98 -18.08 -26.28
C ASN A 89 12.81 -17.08 -26.24
N ALA A 90 11.60 -17.58 -26.41
CA ALA A 90 10.38 -16.85 -26.14
C ALA A 90 9.35 -17.74 -25.45
N VAL A 91 8.64 -17.17 -24.47
CA VAL A 91 7.53 -17.85 -23.77
C VAL A 91 6.30 -17.00 -23.97
N LEU A 92 5.32 -17.53 -24.70
CA LEU A 92 4.01 -16.95 -24.93
C LEU A 92 3.01 -17.54 -23.93
N PHE A 93 2.24 -16.67 -23.30
CA PHE A 93 1.10 -17.03 -22.48
C PHE A 93 -0.16 -16.44 -23.08
N PHE A 94 -1.18 -17.27 -23.25
CA PHE A 94 -2.51 -16.90 -23.71
C PHE A 94 -3.53 -17.90 -23.14
N ASP A 95 -4.71 -17.43 -22.75
CA ASP A 95 -5.74 -18.25 -22.12
C ASP A 95 -5.17 -19.10 -20.96
N ASP A 96 -5.31 -20.43 -21.02
CA ASP A 96 -4.74 -21.41 -20.09
C ASP A 96 -3.52 -22.15 -20.68
N ILE A 97 -2.84 -21.55 -21.66
CA ILE A 97 -1.74 -22.17 -22.41
C ILE A 97 -0.43 -21.39 -22.23
N GLU A 98 0.64 -22.13 -21.94
CA GLU A 98 2.02 -21.69 -22.05
C GLU A 98 2.67 -22.35 -23.27
N LEU A 99 3.12 -21.53 -24.22
CA LEU A 99 3.83 -21.96 -25.41
C LEU A 99 5.28 -21.45 -25.35
N THR A 100 6.24 -22.36 -25.21
CA THR A 100 7.66 -22.06 -25.07
C THR A 100 8.43 -22.42 -26.34
N LEU A 101 9.01 -21.42 -26.99
CA LEU A 101 9.93 -21.57 -28.10
C LEU A 101 11.38 -21.47 -27.60
N LEU A 102 12.16 -22.53 -27.79
CA LEU A 102 13.59 -22.59 -27.48
C LEU A 102 14.39 -22.74 -28.75
N GLN A 103 15.27 -21.78 -29.05
CA GLN A 103 16.19 -21.87 -30.19
C GLN A 103 17.64 -22.00 -29.69
N ASN A 104 18.52 -22.50 -30.56
CA ASN A 104 19.94 -22.57 -30.27
C ASN A 104 20.81 -21.99 -31.40
N LYS A 105 22.12 -21.89 -31.14
CA LYS A 105 23.11 -21.35 -32.08
C LYS A 105 23.29 -22.21 -33.36
N LYS A 106 22.81 -23.45 -33.36
CA LYS A 106 22.87 -24.38 -34.51
C LYS A 106 21.57 -24.42 -35.30
N GLU A 107 20.75 -23.37 -35.17
CA GLU A 107 19.44 -23.24 -35.84
C GLU A 107 18.52 -24.44 -35.63
N LYS A 108 18.61 -25.12 -34.48
CA LYS A 108 17.57 -26.06 -34.05
C LYS A 108 16.62 -25.35 -33.09
N SER A 109 15.34 -25.66 -33.19
CA SER A 109 14.33 -25.13 -32.28
C SER A 109 13.42 -26.22 -31.75
N THR A 110 12.86 -25.97 -30.58
CA THR A 110 11.90 -26.84 -29.90
C THR A 110 10.73 -25.97 -29.45
N LEU A 111 9.51 -26.45 -29.71
CA LEU A 111 8.28 -25.81 -29.27
C LEU A 111 7.60 -26.71 -28.24
N ILE A 112 7.39 -26.20 -27.04
CA ILE A 112 6.81 -26.93 -25.91
C ILE A 112 5.48 -26.26 -25.57
N THR A 113 4.40 -27.04 -25.53
CA THR A 113 3.08 -26.56 -25.11
C THR A 113 2.71 -27.16 -23.77
N LYS A 114 2.27 -26.33 -22.84
CA LYS A 114 1.83 -26.75 -21.49
C LYS A 114 0.50 -26.10 -21.16
N LYS A 115 -0.45 -26.92 -20.71
CA LYS A 115 -1.73 -26.43 -20.15
C LYS A 115 -1.53 -26.01 -18.69
N LEU A 116 -2.01 -24.84 -18.32
CA LEU A 116 -1.90 -24.26 -16.99
C LEU A 116 -3.16 -24.58 -16.16
N THR A 117 -2.99 -24.72 -14.85
CA THR A 117 -4.08 -25.04 -13.90
C THR A 117 -4.96 -23.84 -13.56
N LYS A 118 -4.60 -22.62 -14.00
CA LYS A 118 -5.38 -21.38 -13.90
C LYS A 118 -5.16 -20.55 -15.16
N GLU A 119 -6.19 -19.84 -15.61
CA GLU A 119 -6.07 -18.87 -16.71
C GLU A 119 -5.03 -17.80 -16.36
N VAL A 120 -4.22 -17.42 -17.36
CA VAL A 120 -3.29 -16.32 -17.21
C VAL A 120 -4.11 -15.03 -17.34
N SER A 121 -4.33 -14.32 -16.22
CA SER A 121 -4.92 -12.99 -16.26
C SER A 121 -3.95 -12.02 -16.94
N ILE A 122 -4.28 -11.60 -18.16
CA ILE A 122 -3.46 -10.68 -18.94
C ILE A 122 -4.24 -9.37 -19.04
N GLU A 123 -4.04 -8.53 -18.03
CA GLU A 123 -4.64 -7.20 -17.96
C GLU A 123 -4.09 -6.33 -19.10
N ALA A 124 -4.96 -5.99 -20.05
CA ALA A 124 -4.66 -5.15 -21.22
C ALA A 124 -4.74 -3.64 -20.90
N THR A 125 -4.79 -3.26 -19.63
CA THR A 125 -4.90 -1.87 -19.19
C THR A 125 -3.55 -1.38 -18.68
N HIS A 126 -3.06 -0.27 -19.25
CA HIS A 126 -1.81 0.38 -18.81
C HIS A 126 -1.97 1.06 -17.45
N ASP A 127 -3.20 1.41 -17.09
CA ASP A 127 -3.58 1.50 -15.71
C ASP A 127 -3.92 0.08 -15.26
N GLN A 128 -3.17 -0.48 -14.31
CA GLN A 128 -3.93 -1.11 -13.24
C GLN A 128 -4.90 -0.01 -12.82
N GLU A 129 -6.20 -0.15 -13.10
CA GLU A 129 -7.17 0.50 -12.24
C GLU A 129 -6.88 -0.11 -10.88
N LYS A 130 -5.91 0.49 -10.17
CA LYS A 130 -5.55 0.12 -8.81
C LYS A 130 -6.89 0.04 -8.12
N GLU A 131 -7.31 -1.15 -7.67
CA GLU A 131 -8.63 -1.33 -7.08
C GLU A 131 -8.88 -0.18 -6.11
N ARG A 132 -9.78 0.72 -6.51
CA ARG A 132 -10.08 1.91 -5.74
C ARG A 132 -11.16 1.49 -4.76
N TRP A 133 -10.74 1.15 -3.56
CA TRP A 133 -11.61 0.82 -2.43
C TRP A 133 -12.71 1.86 -2.20
N ILE A 134 -12.43 3.12 -2.52
CA ILE A 134 -13.34 4.26 -2.43
C ILE A 134 -13.62 4.82 -3.82
N ALA A 135 -14.88 4.81 -4.25
CA ALA A 135 -15.31 5.46 -5.49
C ALA A 135 -15.07 6.98 -5.46
N GLN A 136 -14.82 7.62 -6.61
CA GLN A 136 -14.45 9.05 -6.68
C GLN A 136 -15.63 10.01 -6.52
N ASP A 137 -16.84 9.53 -6.77
CA ASP A 137 -18.09 10.29 -6.80
C ASP A 137 -18.73 10.47 -5.42
N LYS A 138 -18.10 9.96 -4.35
CA LYS A 138 -18.62 10.03 -2.98
C LYS A 138 -18.85 11.48 -2.54
N ILE A 139 -20.01 11.74 -1.94
CA ILE A 139 -20.43 13.07 -1.47
C ILE A 139 -19.40 13.66 -0.50
N TRP A 140 -18.89 12.87 0.43
CA TRP A 140 -17.90 13.34 1.40
C TRP A 140 -16.56 13.75 0.74
N LEU A 141 -16.17 13.15 -0.39
CA LEU A 141 -14.99 13.59 -1.15
C LEU A 141 -15.20 14.99 -1.72
N GLN A 142 -16.41 15.29 -2.20
CA GLN A 142 -16.75 16.60 -2.72
C GLN A 142 -16.81 17.66 -1.61
N GLU A 143 -17.53 17.35 -0.54
CA GLU A 143 -17.74 18.26 0.60
C GLU A 143 -16.44 18.59 1.35
N LEU A 144 -15.50 17.63 1.43
CA LEU A 144 -14.19 17.86 2.05
C LEU A 144 -13.13 18.44 1.07
N GLY A 145 -13.54 18.78 -0.15
CA GLY A 145 -12.72 19.49 -1.14
C GLY A 145 -11.70 18.62 -1.88
N LEU A 146 -11.96 17.31 -1.99
CA LEU A 146 -11.12 16.37 -2.74
C LEU A 146 -11.59 16.16 -4.17
N ALA A 147 -12.90 16.24 -4.41
CA ALA A 147 -13.52 16.06 -5.71
C ALA A 147 -14.38 17.25 -6.13
N GLY A 148 -14.54 17.42 -7.44
CA GLY A 148 -15.51 18.35 -8.03
C GLY A 148 -16.93 17.81 -7.99
N LYS A 149 -17.91 18.66 -8.33
CA LYS A 149 -19.32 18.26 -8.48
C LYS A 149 -19.54 17.24 -9.61
N ASP A 150 -18.58 17.13 -10.52
CA ASP A 150 -18.52 16.15 -11.60
C ASP A 150 -18.02 14.77 -11.13
N GLY A 151 -17.73 14.61 -9.82
CA GLY A 151 -17.26 13.35 -9.24
C GLY A 151 -15.79 13.04 -9.54
N LYS A 152 -15.03 13.99 -10.10
CA LYS A 152 -13.61 13.80 -10.39
C LYS A 152 -12.74 14.34 -9.26
N ILE A 153 -11.73 13.55 -8.86
CA ILE A 153 -10.73 13.99 -7.88
C ILE A 153 -9.86 15.07 -8.50
N PHE A 154 -9.69 16.19 -7.79
CA PHE A 154 -8.81 17.28 -8.24
C PHE A 154 -7.36 16.79 -8.34
N ASP A 155 -6.60 17.31 -9.31
CA ASP A 155 -5.20 16.93 -9.52
C ASP A 155 -4.34 17.09 -8.25
N LYS A 156 -4.53 18.21 -7.53
CA LYS A 156 -3.87 18.49 -6.24
C LYS A 156 -4.24 17.53 -5.10
N SER A 157 -5.31 16.75 -5.26
CA SER A 157 -5.86 15.84 -4.27
C SER A 157 -5.54 14.37 -4.58
N GLN A 158 -4.87 14.08 -5.70
CA GLN A 158 -4.58 12.71 -6.14
C GLN A 158 -3.71 11.95 -5.12
N ASP A 159 -2.68 12.58 -4.56
CA ASP A 159 -1.81 11.94 -3.56
C ASP A 159 -2.59 11.55 -2.30
N LYS A 160 -3.43 12.47 -1.81
CA LYS A 160 -4.29 12.21 -0.64
C LYS A 160 -5.34 11.14 -0.94
N TYR A 161 -5.88 11.11 -2.16
CA TYR A 161 -6.84 10.08 -2.55
C TYR A 161 -6.19 8.69 -2.67
N ARG A 162 -4.94 8.61 -3.15
CA ARG A 162 -4.15 7.36 -3.08
C ARG A 162 -3.90 6.94 -1.64
N GLN A 163 -3.58 7.90 -0.76
CA GLN A 163 -3.42 7.65 0.67
C GLN A 163 -4.68 7.06 1.30
N ILE A 164 -5.84 7.63 1.00
CA ILE A 164 -7.13 7.11 1.46
C ILE A 164 -7.33 5.65 1.02
N ASN A 165 -7.13 5.34 -0.27
CA ASN A 165 -7.37 3.97 -0.76
C ASN A 165 -6.41 2.96 -0.16
N LYS A 166 -5.11 3.31 -0.03
CA LYS A 166 -4.13 2.44 0.60
C LYS A 166 -4.46 2.19 2.07
N TYR A 167 -4.98 3.21 2.77
CA TYR A 167 -5.38 3.08 4.18
C TYR A 167 -6.47 2.02 4.31
N ILE A 168 -7.49 2.11 3.46
CA ILE A 168 -8.59 1.16 3.46
C ILE A 168 -8.12 -0.26 3.11
N GLU A 169 -7.22 -0.43 2.15
CA GLU A 169 -6.62 -1.73 1.83
C GLU A 169 -5.98 -2.38 3.07
N ILE A 170 -5.19 -1.62 3.83
CA ILE A 170 -4.49 -2.13 5.01
C ILE A 170 -5.45 -2.44 6.15
N VAL A 171 -6.39 -1.52 6.44
CA VAL A 171 -7.37 -1.77 7.48
C VAL A 171 -8.25 -2.96 7.10
N ASP A 172 -8.68 -3.08 5.85
CA ASP A 172 -9.48 -4.23 5.38
C ASP A 172 -8.78 -5.56 5.62
N HIS A 173 -7.46 -5.60 5.37
CA HIS A 173 -6.67 -6.77 5.66
C HIS A 173 -6.49 -7.05 7.15
N LEU A 174 -6.39 -6.02 7.98
CA LEU A 174 -6.28 -6.14 9.43
C LEU A 174 -7.58 -6.66 10.07
N ILE A 175 -8.73 -6.24 9.53
CA ILE A 175 -10.05 -6.51 10.09
C ILE A 175 -10.74 -7.77 9.56
N ARG A 176 -10.05 -8.65 8.83
CA ARG A 176 -10.69 -9.85 8.25
C ARG A 176 -11.42 -10.71 9.28
N ASP A 177 -10.94 -10.70 10.52
CA ASP A 177 -11.51 -11.47 11.63
C ASP A 177 -12.49 -10.65 12.50
N PHE A 178 -12.88 -9.44 12.07
CA PHE A 178 -13.87 -8.66 12.80
C PHE A 178 -15.23 -9.38 12.79
N PRO A 179 -15.96 -9.38 13.92
CA PRO A 179 -17.29 -9.95 13.96
C PRO A 179 -18.24 -9.07 13.14
N THR A 180 -18.97 -9.67 12.22
CA THR A 180 -19.89 -8.97 11.32
C THR A 180 -21.32 -8.87 11.86
N ASP A 181 -21.61 -9.61 12.93
CA ASP A 181 -22.93 -9.77 13.55
C ASP A 181 -23.22 -8.76 14.67
N LYS A 182 -22.20 -8.18 15.28
CA LYS A 182 -22.33 -7.16 16.33
C LYS A 182 -22.06 -5.73 15.85
N MET A 183 -22.48 -4.77 16.66
CA MET A 183 -22.09 -3.36 16.50
C MET A 183 -20.61 -3.22 16.83
N ILE A 184 -19.86 -2.59 15.94
CA ILE A 184 -18.44 -2.27 16.10
C ILE A 184 -18.31 -0.82 16.52
N THR A 185 -17.57 -0.57 17.59
CA THR A 185 -17.29 0.79 18.07
C THR A 185 -15.86 1.21 17.71
N ILE A 186 -15.70 2.35 17.05
CA ILE A 186 -14.40 2.89 16.61
C ILE A 186 -14.22 4.32 17.15
N ALA A 187 -13.04 4.61 17.69
CA ALA A 187 -12.64 5.94 18.11
C ALA A 187 -11.47 6.45 17.26
N ASP A 188 -11.60 7.62 16.65
CA ASP A 188 -10.55 8.30 15.90
C ASP A 188 -10.00 9.49 16.69
N MET A 189 -8.74 9.37 17.11
CA MET A 189 -8.05 10.30 18.00
C MET A 189 -7.30 11.34 17.18
N GLY A 190 -7.81 12.57 17.15
CA GLY A 190 -7.25 13.64 16.33
C GLY A 190 -7.66 13.51 14.87
N SER A 191 -8.97 13.40 14.61
CA SER A 191 -9.51 13.07 13.29
C SER A 191 -9.24 14.13 12.22
N GLY A 192 -8.90 15.37 12.60
CA GLY A 192 -8.73 16.49 11.67
C GLY A 192 -9.95 16.65 10.77
N LYS A 193 -9.72 16.94 9.48
CA LYS A 193 -10.79 17.04 8.46
C LYS A 193 -11.51 15.71 8.17
N GLY A 194 -11.16 14.63 8.83
CA GLY A 194 -11.90 13.37 8.82
C GLY A 194 -11.72 12.50 7.58
N TYR A 195 -10.80 12.81 6.65
CA TYR A 195 -10.69 12.09 5.37
C TYR A 195 -10.62 10.55 5.52
N LEU A 196 -9.79 10.08 6.45
CA LEU A 196 -9.59 8.66 6.71
C LEU A 196 -10.74 8.09 7.56
N THR A 197 -11.31 8.90 8.47
CA THR A 197 -12.51 8.60 9.25
C THR A 197 -13.71 8.30 8.34
N PHE A 198 -13.98 9.19 7.38
CA PHE A 198 -15.06 9.06 6.40
C PHE A 198 -14.84 7.86 5.48
N ALA A 199 -13.62 7.69 4.98
CA ALA A 199 -13.28 6.57 4.13
C ALA A 199 -13.48 5.23 4.84
N LEU A 200 -13.04 5.10 6.10
CA LEU A 200 -13.19 3.88 6.86
C LEU A 200 -14.66 3.60 7.15
N TYR A 201 -15.40 4.60 7.62
CA TYR A 201 -16.82 4.44 7.89
C TYR A 201 -17.61 4.03 6.62
N ASP A 202 -17.39 4.72 5.50
CA ASP A 202 -18.02 4.42 4.22
C ASP A 202 -17.68 2.99 3.76
N HIS A 203 -16.42 2.58 3.88
CA HIS A 203 -16.01 1.22 3.54
C HIS A 203 -16.71 0.16 4.42
N LEU A 204 -16.66 0.31 5.74
CA LEU A 204 -17.24 -0.67 6.66
C LEU A 204 -18.76 -0.77 6.53
N VAL A 205 -19.45 0.35 6.39
CA VAL A 205 -20.92 0.39 6.35
C VAL A 205 -21.45 0.13 4.96
N ASN A 206 -20.94 0.83 3.94
CA ASN A 206 -21.52 0.74 2.59
C ASN A 206 -20.93 -0.39 1.77
N ASN A 207 -19.64 -0.71 1.89
CA ASN A 207 -19.03 -1.81 1.14
C ASN A 207 -19.14 -3.14 1.90
N LYS A 208 -18.82 -3.16 3.20
CA LYS A 208 -18.81 -4.40 4.03
C LYS A 208 -20.13 -4.68 4.76
N LYS A 209 -21.10 -3.76 4.72
CA LYS A 209 -22.43 -3.90 5.35
C LYS A 209 -22.38 -4.15 6.87
N MET A 210 -21.37 -3.63 7.54
CA MET A 210 -21.18 -3.78 8.98
C MET A 210 -21.95 -2.72 9.76
N ARG A 211 -22.34 -3.05 10.99
CA ARG A 211 -22.97 -2.10 11.92
C ARG A 211 -21.87 -1.37 12.67
N VAL A 212 -21.62 -0.10 12.33
CA VAL A 212 -20.51 0.68 12.92
C VAL A 212 -21.04 1.90 13.67
N ARG A 213 -20.48 2.14 14.86
CA ARG A 213 -20.52 3.42 15.57
C ARG A 213 -19.11 3.97 15.63
N MET A 214 -18.88 5.11 14.99
CA MET A 214 -17.56 5.74 14.92
C MET A 214 -17.64 7.16 15.47
N THR A 215 -16.69 7.53 16.33
CA THR A 215 -16.55 8.90 16.82
C THR A 215 -15.17 9.46 16.51
N GLY A 216 -15.12 10.57 15.78
CA GLY A 216 -13.90 11.38 15.61
C GLY A 216 -13.78 12.45 16.69
N TYR A 217 -12.64 12.47 17.36
CA TYR A 217 -12.30 13.46 18.39
C TYR A 217 -11.34 14.50 17.82
N GLU A 218 -11.68 15.78 17.95
CA GLU A 218 -10.91 16.91 17.43
C GLU A 218 -11.04 18.12 18.37
N LEU A 219 -10.02 18.97 18.46
CA LEU A 219 -10.02 20.13 19.36
C LEU A 219 -10.72 21.36 18.75
N ARG A 220 -10.72 21.43 17.43
CA ARG A 220 -11.22 22.57 16.65
C ARG A 220 -12.72 22.44 16.34
N GLU A 221 -13.51 23.31 16.95
CA GLU A 221 -14.98 23.37 16.76
C GLU A 221 -15.39 23.53 15.29
N ASP A 222 -14.65 24.35 14.53
CA ASP A 222 -14.94 24.59 13.12
C ASP A 222 -14.78 23.32 12.27
N ILE A 223 -13.78 22.49 12.61
CA ILE A 223 -13.56 21.20 11.96
C ILE A 223 -14.61 20.17 12.41
N VAL A 224 -14.93 20.12 13.71
CA VAL A 224 -15.98 19.22 14.24
C VAL A 224 -17.32 19.52 13.57
N SER A 225 -17.72 20.78 13.50
CA SER A 225 -18.95 21.23 12.87
C SER A 225 -19.00 20.90 11.37
N LEU A 226 -17.88 21.10 10.65
CA LEU A 226 -17.75 20.70 9.25
C LEU A 226 -17.97 19.18 9.10
N CYS A 227 -17.21 18.36 9.83
CA CYS A 227 -17.29 16.91 9.73
C CYS A 227 -18.68 16.38 10.12
N TYR A 228 -19.29 16.91 11.18
CA TYR A 228 -20.66 16.56 11.55
C TYR A 228 -21.66 16.86 10.42
N THR A 229 -21.57 18.06 9.82
CA THR A 229 -22.44 18.45 8.70
C THR A 229 -22.28 17.52 7.50
N VAL A 230 -21.03 17.17 7.16
CA VAL A 230 -20.74 16.25 6.04
C VAL A 230 -21.26 14.83 6.33
N ALA A 231 -21.12 14.33 7.56
CA ALA A 231 -21.67 13.04 7.96
C ALA A 231 -23.20 12.99 7.80
N MET A 232 -23.89 14.06 8.21
CA MET A 232 -25.35 14.18 8.04
C MET A 232 -25.75 14.21 6.56
N LYS A 233 -25.06 14.99 5.71
CA LYS A 233 -25.31 15.04 4.26
C LYS A 233 -25.13 13.68 3.57
N CYS A 234 -24.16 12.88 4.03
CA CYS A 234 -23.92 11.54 3.52
C CYS A 234 -24.89 10.48 4.07
N GLY A 235 -25.75 10.82 5.03
CA GLY A 235 -26.61 9.86 5.72
C GLY A 235 -25.83 8.89 6.64
N PHE A 236 -24.65 9.30 7.12
CA PHE A 236 -23.78 8.46 7.94
C PHE A 236 -24.21 8.51 9.42
N VAL A 237 -25.35 7.90 9.73
CA VAL A 237 -26.01 7.97 11.05
C VAL A 237 -25.13 7.44 12.20
N GLY A 238 -24.24 6.50 11.93
CA GLY A 238 -23.31 5.93 12.90
C GLY A 238 -21.99 6.69 13.04
N LEU A 239 -21.75 7.74 12.25
CA LEU A 239 -20.53 8.55 12.29
C LEU A 239 -20.80 9.87 13.00
N ASN A 240 -20.08 10.11 14.10
CA ASN A 240 -20.20 11.34 14.88
C ASN A 240 -18.84 12.00 15.10
N PHE A 241 -18.86 13.28 15.46
CA PHE A 241 -17.66 14.06 15.78
C PHE A 241 -17.87 14.84 17.09
N GLN A 242 -16.85 14.89 17.94
CA GLN A 242 -16.91 15.58 19.23
C GLN A 242 -15.71 16.48 19.45
N LYS A 243 -15.97 17.68 19.97
CA LYS A 243 -14.92 18.59 20.43
C LYS A 243 -14.35 18.13 21.77
N LYS A 244 -13.31 17.30 21.71
CA LYS A 244 -12.60 16.77 22.88
C LYS A 244 -11.14 16.52 22.54
N SER A 245 -10.27 16.66 23.52
CA SER A 245 -8.91 16.17 23.44
C SER A 245 -8.87 14.63 23.46
N ILE A 246 -7.71 14.06 23.11
CA ILE A 246 -7.48 12.61 23.22
C ILE A 246 -7.65 12.15 24.67
N ASP A 247 -7.24 12.96 25.65
CA ASP A 247 -7.35 12.63 27.08
C ASP A 247 -8.81 12.54 27.56
N GLU A 248 -9.66 13.47 27.09
CA GLU A 248 -11.09 13.53 27.41
C GLU A 248 -11.94 12.51 26.63
N ALA A 249 -11.36 11.83 25.64
CA ALA A 249 -12.07 10.86 24.83
C ALA A 249 -12.54 9.68 25.69
N ASN A 250 -13.84 9.37 25.58
CA ASN A 250 -14.40 8.17 26.17
C ASN A 250 -14.14 6.99 25.22
N VAL A 251 -13.45 5.97 25.74
CA VAL A 251 -13.04 4.79 24.99
C VAL A 251 -13.59 3.49 25.59
N ALA A 252 -14.55 3.59 26.51
CA ALA A 252 -15.29 2.42 26.97
C ALA A 252 -15.91 1.67 25.78
N ASP A 253 -15.82 0.34 25.81
CA ASP A 253 -16.40 -0.56 24.80
C ASP A 253 -15.96 -0.27 23.36
N THR A 254 -14.77 0.28 23.17
CA THR A 254 -14.21 0.60 21.84
C THR A 254 -13.44 -0.60 21.27
N ASP A 255 -13.90 -1.15 20.14
CA ASP A 255 -13.25 -2.28 19.47
C ASP A 255 -11.99 -1.87 18.69
N MET A 256 -11.93 -0.63 18.18
CA MET A 256 -10.77 -0.12 17.43
C MET A 256 -10.47 1.34 17.81
N VAL A 257 -9.20 1.63 18.08
CA VAL A 257 -8.70 3.00 18.20
C VAL A 257 -7.80 3.31 17.01
N ILE A 258 -8.06 4.44 16.35
CA ILE A 258 -7.23 4.95 15.26
C ILE A 258 -6.66 6.33 15.61
N ALA A 259 -5.46 6.64 15.13
CA ALA A 259 -4.87 7.98 15.24
C ALA A 259 -3.92 8.25 14.08
N LEU A 260 -4.38 9.00 13.09
CA LEU A 260 -3.71 9.13 11.80
C LEU A 260 -3.22 10.57 11.67
N HIS A 261 -1.91 10.78 11.84
CA HIS A 261 -1.24 12.08 12.02
C HIS A 261 -1.37 12.71 13.41
N ALA A 262 -1.58 11.90 14.44
CA ALA A 262 -1.37 12.35 15.81
C ALA A 262 0.13 12.58 16.05
N CYS A 263 0.58 13.84 16.14
CA CYS A 263 2.01 14.13 16.23
C CYS A 263 2.57 14.00 17.64
N ASP A 264 3.84 13.56 17.73
CA ASP A 264 4.60 13.45 18.98
C ASP A 264 3.84 12.62 20.01
N ILE A 265 3.64 13.14 21.23
CA ILE A 265 2.96 12.44 22.32
C ILE A 265 1.48 12.15 22.06
N ALA A 266 0.87 12.74 21.03
CA ALA A 266 -0.53 12.45 20.69
C ALA A 266 -0.71 11.01 20.20
N THR A 267 0.27 10.44 19.49
CA THR A 267 0.25 9.01 19.15
C THR A 267 0.31 8.16 20.42
N ASP A 268 1.12 8.54 21.40
CA ASP A 268 1.25 7.82 22.67
C ASP A 268 -0.06 7.83 23.45
N MET A 269 -0.73 8.99 23.53
CA MET A 269 -2.06 9.11 24.15
C MET A 269 -3.09 8.21 23.47
N ALA A 270 -3.10 8.16 22.14
CA ALA A 270 -4.02 7.30 21.41
C ALA A 270 -3.75 5.81 21.64
N ILE A 271 -2.48 5.38 21.65
CA ILE A 271 -2.10 4.01 21.97
C ILE A 271 -2.55 3.65 23.40
N ALA A 272 -2.28 4.53 24.37
CA ALA A 272 -2.70 4.33 25.75
C ALA A 272 -4.22 4.19 25.88
N LYS A 273 -5.00 5.03 25.15
CA LYS A 273 -6.46 4.91 25.07
C LYS A 273 -6.91 3.58 24.47
N GLY A 274 -6.24 3.09 23.42
CA GLY A 274 -6.50 1.77 22.85
C GLY A 274 -6.27 0.63 23.85
N ILE A 275 -5.17 0.70 24.60
CA ILE A 275 -4.86 -0.27 25.65
C ILE A 275 -5.88 -0.18 26.81
N GLN A 276 -6.23 1.04 27.24
CA GLN A 276 -7.24 1.29 28.28
C GLN A 276 -8.60 0.68 27.89
N ALA A 277 -9.01 0.86 26.64
CA ALA A 277 -10.23 0.30 26.09
C ALA A 277 -10.22 -1.23 25.97
N GLN A 278 -9.06 -1.87 26.12
CA GLN A 278 -8.82 -3.25 25.70
C GLN A 278 -9.27 -3.46 24.24
N ALA A 279 -9.06 -2.45 23.40
CA ALA A 279 -9.48 -2.46 22.01
C ALA A 279 -8.88 -3.66 21.29
N ARG A 280 -9.63 -4.26 20.37
CA ARG A 280 -9.14 -5.38 19.58
C ARG A 280 -8.05 -4.93 18.61
N TYR A 281 -8.16 -3.70 18.11
CA TYR A 281 -7.23 -3.12 17.15
C TYR A 281 -6.81 -1.71 17.55
N ILE A 282 -5.53 -1.42 17.37
CA ILE A 282 -4.95 -0.08 17.49
C ILE A 282 -4.22 0.21 16.18
N VAL A 283 -4.56 1.30 15.49
CA VAL A 283 -3.98 1.65 14.18
C VAL A 283 -3.54 3.10 14.19
N VAL A 284 -2.24 3.35 14.23
CA VAL A 284 -1.70 4.70 14.32
C VAL A 284 -0.68 4.99 13.22
N SER A 285 -0.65 6.22 12.74
CA SER A 285 0.38 6.71 11.82
C SER A 285 1.08 7.91 12.45
N PRO A 286 2.24 7.69 13.09
CA PRO A 286 2.97 8.75 13.77
C PRO A 286 3.59 9.72 12.76
N CYS A 287 3.57 11.01 13.10
CA CYS A 287 4.17 12.05 12.27
C CYS A 287 5.37 12.75 12.90
N CYS A 288 5.53 12.85 14.22
CA CYS A 288 6.63 13.59 14.82
C CYS A 288 7.09 12.89 16.09
N HIS A 289 8.36 13.11 16.47
CA HIS A 289 9.02 12.33 17.53
C HIS A 289 9.98 13.23 18.33
N LYS A 290 9.48 14.37 18.82
CA LYS A 290 10.30 15.39 19.50
C LYS A 290 10.73 14.95 20.89
N GLN A 291 9.88 14.19 21.60
CA GLN A 291 10.15 13.75 22.96
C GLN A 291 11.45 12.94 23.05
N VAL A 292 11.57 11.89 22.23
CA VAL A 292 12.77 11.04 22.18
C VAL A 292 13.94 11.79 21.55
N ARG A 293 13.73 12.52 20.45
CA ARG A 293 14.80 13.29 19.79
C ARG A 293 15.52 14.24 20.77
N ASN A 294 14.78 14.97 21.59
CA ASN A 294 15.36 15.90 22.56
C ASN A 294 16.00 15.20 23.77
N ALA A 295 15.59 13.97 24.07
CA ALA A 295 16.09 13.20 25.22
C ALA A 295 17.30 12.32 24.88
N MET A 296 17.47 11.95 23.61
CA MET A 296 18.56 11.09 23.15
C MET A 296 19.92 11.70 23.46
N LYS A 297 20.79 10.91 24.10
CA LYS A 297 22.18 11.29 24.36
C LYS A 297 23.09 10.63 23.33
N HIS A 298 24.03 11.39 22.78
CA HIS A 298 25.04 10.89 21.85
C HIS A 298 26.28 10.38 22.59
N ASN A 299 26.12 9.40 23.48
CA ASN A 299 27.23 8.79 24.21
C ASN A 299 27.40 7.30 23.85
N ASN A 300 27.27 6.96 22.58
CA ASN A 300 27.39 5.59 22.09
C ASN A 300 28.18 5.53 20.77
N ALA A 301 28.36 4.33 20.22
CA ALA A 301 29.13 4.16 18.99
C ALA A 301 28.57 4.94 17.77
N LEU A 302 27.31 5.36 17.80
CA LEU A 302 26.64 6.10 16.72
C LEU A 302 26.84 7.62 16.82
N SER A 303 27.41 8.14 17.91
CA SER A 303 27.61 9.59 18.09
C SER A 303 28.30 10.31 16.92
N PRO A 304 29.33 9.74 16.26
CA PRO A 304 29.99 10.40 15.14
C PRO A 304 29.09 10.62 13.92
N ILE A 305 28.05 9.80 13.74
CA ILE A 305 27.09 9.93 12.62
C ILE A 305 25.85 10.71 13.02
N LEU A 306 25.38 10.58 14.27
CA LEU A 306 24.19 11.28 14.78
C LEU A 306 24.41 12.79 14.96
N LYS A 307 25.65 13.30 14.85
CA LYS A 307 25.90 14.75 14.73
C LYS A 307 25.20 15.39 13.51
N ASN A 308 24.84 14.59 12.51
CA ASN A 308 24.07 15.06 11.36
C ASN A 308 22.58 15.03 11.72
N GLY A 309 21.95 16.20 11.86
CA GLY A 309 20.58 16.31 12.36
C GLY A 309 19.53 15.49 11.60
N ILE A 310 19.73 15.23 10.31
CA ILE A 310 18.84 14.33 9.53
C ILE A 310 18.95 12.86 9.94
N LEU A 311 20.16 12.40 10.30
CA LEU A 311 20.38 11.02 10.77
C LEU A 311 19.91 10.86 12.21
N GLU A 312 20.10 11.89 13.03
CA GLU A 312 19.52 11.97 14.37
C GLU A 312 18.00 11.88 14.35
N GLU A 313 17.36 12.68 13.48
CA GLU A 313 15.91 12.69 13.34
C GLU A 313 15.38 11.30 12.98
N ARG A 314 15.93 10.66 11.94
CA ARG A 314 15.54 9.30 11.54
C ARG A 314 15.79 8.27 12.64
N GLN A 315 16.90 8.39 13.37
CA GLN A 315 17.18 7.49 14.47
C GLN A 315 16.18 7.65 15.62
N ALA A 316 15.79 8.89 15.93
CA ALA A 316 14.75 9.19 16.92
C ALA A 316 13.39 8.63 16.49
N GLU A 317 13.02 8.75 15.22
CA GLU A 317 11.80 8.14 14.66
C GLU A 317 11.78 6.62 14.88
N ILE A 318 12.86 5.94 14.49
CA ILE A 318 13.02 4.48 14.64
C ILE A 318 12.90 4.05 16.11
N ILE A 319 13.60 4.75 17.02
CA ILE A 319 13.60 4.40 18.44
C ILE A 319 12.22 4.61 19.05
N THR A 320 11.58 5.74 18.76
CA THR A 320 10.27 6.07 19.32
C THR A 320 9.22 5.06 18.87
N ASP A 321 9.15 4.76 17.56
CA ASP A 321 8.15 3.84 17.02
C ASP A 321 8.43 2.38 17.41
N GLY A 322 9.71 2.01 17.54
CA GLY A 322 10.11 0.72 18.10
C GLY A 322 9.71 0.57 19.57
N ILE A 323 9.90 1.60 20.40
CA ILE A 323 9.46 1.59 21.81
C ILE A 323 7.93 1.51 21.89
N ARG A 324 7.19 2.27 21.06
CA ARG A 324 5.72 2.17 20.98
C ARG A 324 5.25 0.75 20.69
N ALA A 325 5.84 0.11 19.69
CA ALA A 325 5.55 -1.27 19.31
C ALA A 325 5.80 -2.25 20.48
N LEU A 326 6.97 -2.17 21.13
CA LEU A 326 7.31 -3.00 22.29
C LEU A 326 6.39 -2.76 23.49
N LEU A 327 5.99 -1.51 23.76
CA LEU A 327 5.05 -1.20 24.83
C LEU A 327 3.66 -1.76 24.55
N MET A 328 3.23 -1.77 23.29
CA MET A 328 2.00 -2.46 22.89
C MET A 328 2.12 -3.99 23.10
N GLU A 329 3.26 -4.58 22.76
CA GLU A 329 3.55 -6.01 22.98
C GLU A 329 3.53 -6.39 24.46
N ALA A 330 4.16 -5.59 25.31
CA ALA A 330 4.10 -5.74 26.77
C ALA A 330 2.65 -5.69 27.31
N ASN A 331 1.74 -5.02 26.60
CA ASN A 331 0.34 -4.83 26.99
C ASN A 331 -0.64 -5.76 26.25
N GLY A 332 -0.13 -6.84 25.66
CA GLY A 332 -0.96 -7.88 25.04
C GLY A 332 -1.46 -7.51 23.65
N TYR A 333 -0.58 -6.95 22.82
CA TYR A 333 -0.84 -6.72 21.41
C TYR A 333 0.27 -7.31 20.55
N LYS A 334 -0.08 -8.00 19.48
CA LYS A 334 0.87 -8.29 18.41
C LYS A 334 1.05 -7.02 17.59
N SER A 335 2.23 -6.42 17.65
CA SER A 335 2.53 -5.16 16.98
C SER A 335 3.15 -5.39 15.60
N GLN A 336 2.92 -4.48 14.66
CA GLN A 336 3.63 -4.42 13.37
C GLN A 336 3.94 -2.97 13.02
N VAL A 337 5.14 -2.73 12.48
CA VAL A 337 5.57 -1.43 11.97
C VAL A 337 5.96 -1.60 10.52
N PHE A 338 5.33 -0.86 9.61
CA PHE A 338 5.57 -0.99 8.17
C PHE A 338 5.33 0.32 7.43
N GLU A 339 5.91 0.41 6.23
CA GLU A 339 5.66 1.54 5.32
C GLU A 339 4.26 1.44 4.72
N PHE A 340 3.48 2.49 4.95
CA PHE A 340 2.10 2.60 4.55
C PHE A 340 1.95 3.04 3.09
N ILE A 341 2.73 4.04 2.66
CA ILE A 341 2.70 4.63 1.32
C ILE A 341 4.14 4.91 0.90
N SER A 342 4.43 4.82 -0.40
CA SER A 342 5.76 5.14 -0.96
C SER A 342 6.27 6.50 -0.48
N SER A 343 7.55 6.53 -0.05
CA SER A 343 8.32 7.74 0.27
C SER A 343 8.27 8.86 -0.79
N GLU A 344 7.90 8.53 -2.03
CA GLU A 344 7.72 9.51 -3.11
C GLU A 344 6.58 10.51 -2.83
N HIS A 345 5.61 10.15 -1.98
CA HIS A 345 4.43 10.97 -1.70
C HIS A 345 4.46 11.71 -0.37
N THR A 346 5.26 11.23 0.59
CA THR A 346 5.42 11.85 1.92
C THR A 346 6.70 11.35 2.58
N GLY A 347 7.35 12.17 3.42
CA GLY A 347 8.52 11.77 4.20
C GLY A 347 8.18 10.96 5.47
N LYS A 348 6.89 10.87 5.84
CA LYS A 348 6.38 10.30 7.08
C LYS A 348 5.33 9.24 6.78
N ASN A 349 5.79 8.00 6.65
CA ASN A 349 5.01 6.94 6.00
C ASN A 349 4.93 5.67 6.83
N LEU A 350 5.24 5.72 8.11
CA LEU A 350 5.09 4.55 8.98
C LEU A 350 3.65 4.43 9.47
N MET A 351 3.20 3.18 9.54
CA MET A 351 2.01 2.79 10.28
C MET A 351 2.42 1.75 11.32
N ILE A 352 1.87 1.92 12.52
CA ILE A 352 1.98 0.97 13.62
C ILE A 352 0.59 0.39 13.83
N THR A 353 0.49 -0.93 13.77
CA THR A 353 -0.74 -1.66 14.10
C THR A 353 -0.53 -2.52 15.32
N GLY A 354 -1.57 -2.68 16.12
CA GLY A 354 -1.64 -3.63 17.23
C GLY A 354 -2.91 -4.44 17.13
N VAL A 355 -2.77 -5.77 17.14
CA VAL A 355 -3.90 -6.70 17.24
C VAL A 355 -3.85 -7.36 18.61
N LYS A 356 -4.98 -7.38 19.33
CA LYS A 356 -5.04 -7.98 20.67
C LYS A 356 -4.51 -9.41 20.67
N SER A 357 -3.63 -9.71 21.62
CA SER A 357 -2.86 -10.95 21.73
C SER A 357 -2.49 -11.22 23.20
N ALA A 358 -1.64 -12.21 23.44
CA ALA A 358 -0.97 -12.41 24.73
C ALA A 358 0.17 -11.37 24.93
N PRO A 359 0.43 -10.91 26.16
CA PRO A 359 1.58 -10.06 26.48
C PRO A 359 2.94 -10.73 26.19
N ASP A 360 3.90 -9.97 25.66
CA ASP A 360 5.32 -10.38 25.63
C ASP A 360 6.01 -9.93 26.92
N GLU A 361 6.31 -10.88 27.80
CA GLU A 361 6.98 -10.64 29.09
C GLU A 361 8.38 -10.03 28.94
N THR A 362 9.03 -10.22 27.79
CA THR A 362 10.38 -9.70 27.52
C THR A 362 10.38 -8.28 26.96
N ALA A 363 9.22 -7.77 26.51
CA ALA A 363 9.16 -6.50 25.79
C ALA A 363 9.56 -5.30 26.66
N LEU A 364 9.16 -5.27 27.94
CA LEU A 364 9.57 -4.20 28.87
C LEU A 364 11.09 -4.18 29.09
N GLN A 365 11.73 -5.34 29.19
CA GLN A 365 13.18 -5.42 29.32
C GLN A 365 13.88 -4.85 28.07
N LYS A 366 13.40 -5.17 26.87
CA LYS A 366 13.93 -4.61 25.62
C LYS A 366 13.79 -3.09 25.56
N VAL A 367 12.66 -2.55 26.04
CA VAL A 367 12.44 -1.10 26.14
C VAL A 367 13.49 -0.46 27.05
N GLU A 368 13.73 -1.02 28.23
CA GLU A 368 14.77 -0.53 29.16
C GLU A 368 16.17 -0.57 28.57
N GLU A 369 16.52 -1.65 27.86
CA GLU A 369 17.82 -1.79 27.18
C GLU A 369 18.02 -0.72 26.10
N ILE A 370 17.01 -0.48 25.26
CA ILE A 370 17.02 0.57 24.23
C ILE A 370 17.16 1.95 24.89
N LYS A 371 16.34 2.25 25.89
CA LYS A 371 16.39 3.53 26.62
C LYS A 371 17.77 3.77 27.22
N LYS A 372 18.35 2.76 27.88
CA LYS A 372 19.70 2.83 28.46
C LYS A 372 20.76 3.11 27.40
N TRP A 373 20.70 2.42 26.26
CA TRP A 373 21.69 2.59 25.18
C TRP A 373 21.65 3.98 24.54
N PHE A 374 20.46 4.59 24.45
CA PHE A 374 20.29 5.93 23.90
C PHE A 374 20.21 7.04 24.97
N GLY A 375 20.40 6.71 26.24
CA GLY A 375 20.36 7.66 27.36
C GLY A 375 19.00 8.33 27.56
N ILE A 376 17.92 7.68 27.14
CA ILE A 376 16.54 8.15 27.26
C ILE A 376 16.04 7.83 28.66
N GLU A 377 15.59 8.84 29.39
CA GLU A 377 15.12 8.67 30.78
C GLU A 377 13.71 8.06 30.84
N TYR A 378 12.83 8.46 29.93
CA TYR A 378 11.47 7.92 29.83
C TYR A 378 10.94 8.05 28.41
N HIS A 379 9.98 7.22 28.04
CA HIS A 379 9.10 7.42 26.89
C HIS A 379 7.70 7.83 27.37
N TYR A 380 7.04 8.78 26.70
CA TYR A 380 5.77 9.35 27.22
C TYR A 380 4.67 8.30 27.36
N LEU A 381 4.57 7.35 26.41
CA LEU A 381 3.63 6.23 26.50
C LEU A 381 3.79 5.41 27.80
N GLU A 382 5.01 5.24 28.32
CA GLU A 382 5.20 4.50 29.57
C GLU A 382 4.48 5.17 30.72
N LYS A 383 4.59 6.51 30.82
CA LYS A 383 3.91 7.28 31.87
C LYS A 383 2.40 7.15 31.85
N LEU A 384 1.83 6.92 30.67
CA LEU A 384 0.38 6.73 30.50
C LEU A 384 -0.09 5.32 30.87
N LEU A 385 0.83 4.35 30.90
CA LEU A 385 0.54 2.94 31.15
C LEU A 385 0.82 2.51 32.61
N VAL A 386 1.58 3.31 33.36
CA VAL A 386 1.75 3.11 34.80
C VAL A 386 0.42 3.38 35.51
N LYS A 387 -0.09 2.37 36.22
CA LYS A 387 -1.31 2.46 37.04
C LYS A 387 -1.07 3.12 38.38
#